data_AF-A0A7U9BZ05-F1
#
_entry.id   AF-A0A7U9BZ05-F1
#
_cell.length_a   1.000
_cell.length_b   1.000
_cell.length_c   1.000
_cell.angle_alpha   90.00
_cell.angle_beta   90.00
_cell.angle_gamma   90.00
#
_symmetry.space_group_name_H-M   'P 1'
#
loop_
_entity.id
_entity.type
_entity.pdbx_description
1 polymer ?
#
loop_
_entity_poly.entity_id
_entity_poly.type
_entity_poly.pdbx_seq_one_letter_code
_entity_poly.pdbx_strand_id
1 'polypeptide(L)'
;MPLSPDDPLYNPDSPNTNFMVLTRATTDDAAGNVTTPWVDQNQTYTSHPSHQVFLREYAMVDGRPVATGNLLDGERGLPTWADIKAQARTLLGIELTDKDVGAVPLVAVDPYGEFLRGENELPQLITGFDGAGNPILTEGDLANPVDPSEVGAGRAGVAFLDDINREAVPVLSVDGELQPDDDSEPGYSGEFGARGEQTSYDNELLDAHYITGDGRGNENIGLTSIHHIFHSEHNRLVKQVKEVALESGDLDFLNQWLSGPELTSWPSSSEIEALSWDGERIFQAARFTTEMEYQHLVFEEFARKIQPDIDIFMVQPDAALNSVGPSSRKDP
;
A
#
# COMPACT_ATOMS: atom_id res chain seq x y z
N MET A 1 -32.76 -0.43 -1.31
CA MET A 1 -33.22 -0.27 0.08
C MET A 1 -34.19 0.92 0.12
N PRO A 2 -35.45 0.75 0.54
CA PRO A 2 -36.40 1.86 0.61
C PRO A 2 -35.97 2.89 1.66
N LEU A 3 -36.14 4.18 1.37
CA LEU A 3 -35.81 5.28 2.28
C LEU A 3 -36.92 5.46 3.33
N SER A 4 -36.52 5.77 4.56
CA SER A 4 -37.45 6.17 5.63
C SER A 4 -38.04 7.56 5.32
N PRO A 5 -39.30 7.87 5.69
CA PRO A 5 -39.86 9.22 5.59
C PRO A 5 -39.06 10.30 6.32
N ASP A 6 -38.26 9.91 7.31
CA ASP A 6 -37.39 10.81 8.09
C ASP A 6 -35.99 10.99 7.45
N ASP A 7 -35.72 10.32 6.32
CA ASP A 7 -34.47 10.44 5.58
C ASP A 7 -34.42 11.77 4.81
N PRO A 8 -33.34 12.56 4.88
CA PRO A 8 -33.22 13.84 4.19
C PRO A 8 -33.40 13.77 2.66
N LEU A 9 -33.20 12.59 2.06
CA LEU A 9 -33.38 12.35 0.63
C LEU A 9 -34.77 11.79 0.27
N TYR A 10 -35.65 11.59 1.27
CA TYR A 10 -37.02 11.14 1.05
C TYR A 10 -37.87 12.27 0.47
N ASN A 11 -38.48 12.02 -0.70
CA ASN A 11 -39.39 12.97 -1.34
C ASN A 11 -40.79 12.35 -1.52
N PRO A 12 -41.82 12.82 -0.79
CA PRO A 12 -43.17 12.30 -0.92
C PRO A 12 -43.81 12.55 -2.30
N ASP A 13 -43.32 13.53 -3.06
CA ASP A 13 -43.82 13.87 -4.39
C ASP A 13 -43.23 12.98 -5.50
N SER A 14 -42.16 12.23 -5.20
CA SER A 14 -41.56 11.25 -6.10
C SER A 14 -41.40 9.88 -5.42
N PRO A 15 -42.51 9.20 -5.06
CA PRO A 15 -42.47 7.97 -4.27
C PRO A 15 -41.69 6.83 -4.96
N ASN A 16 -41.58 6.88 -6.29
CA ASN A 16 -40.82 5.93 -7.10
C ASN A 16 -39.30 6.16 -7.07
N THR A 17 -38.79 7.18 -6.37
CA THR A 17 -37.35 7.45 -6.23
C THR A 17 -36.86 7.31 -4.78
N ASN A 18 -37.76 6.98 -3.84
CA ASN A 18 -37.44 6.84 -2.41
C ASN A 18 -36.83 5.46 -2.11
N PHE A 19 -35.78 5.10 -2.85
CA PHE A 19 -34.98 3.93 -2.57
C PHE A 19 -33.53 4.19 -2.97
N MET A 20 -32.60 3.71 -2.15
CA MET A 20 -31.19 3.60 -2.48
C MET A 20 -30.96 2.33 -3.29
N VAL A 21 -30.27 2.43 -4.42
CA VAL A 21 -29.79 1.27 -5.16
C VAL A 21 -28.55 0.76 -4.43
N LEU A 22 -28.62 -0.47 -3.92
CA LEU A 22 -27.45 -1.17 -3.42
C LEU A 22 -26.95 -2.06 -4.55
N THR A 23 -25.71 -1.86 -4.99
CA THR A 23 -25.00 -2.88 -5.76
C THR A 23 -24.76 -4.06 -4.81
N ARG A 24 -25.23 -5.25 -5.19
CA ARG A 24 -24.86 -6.46 -4.45
C ARG A 24 -23.38 -6.72 -4.72
N ALA A 25 -22.64 -7.09 -3.68
CA ALA A 25 -21.33 -7.70 -3.87
C ALA A 25 -21.49 -8.87 -4.85
N THR A 26 -20.60 -8.94 -5.84
CA THR A 26 -20.52 -10.10 -6.73
C THR A 26 -20.30 -11.32 -5.83
N THR A 27 -21.05 -12.39 -6.07
CA THR A 27 -20.83 -13.68 -5.43
C THR A 27 -20.34 -14.64 -6.51
N ASP A 28 -19.51 -15.62 -6.14
CA ASP A 28 -18.80 -16.60 -7.01
C ASP A 28 -17.42 -16.13 -7.50
N ASP A 29 -16.75 -16.85 -8.40
CA ASP A 29 -15.36 -16.58 -8.87
C ASP A 29 -15.17 -15.17 -9.50
N ALA A 30 -16.26 -14.45 -9.77
CA ALA A 30 -16.26 -13.05 -10.19
C ALA A 30 -16.11 -12.06 -9.02
N ALA A 31 -16.32 -12.52 -7.78
CA ALA A 31 -15.85 -11.89 -6.56
C ALA A 31 -14.35 -12.19 -6.43
N GLY A 32 -13.55 -11.59 -7.31
CA GLY A 32 -12.10 -11.76 -7.27
C GLY A 32 -11.61 -11.31 -5.90
N ASN A 33 -11.16 -12.26 -5.07
CA ASN A 33 -10.41 -11.89 -3.89
C ASN A 33 -9.06 -11.36 -4.37
N VAL A 34 -8.92 -10.05 -4.44
CA VAL A 34 -7.63 -9.40 -4.71
C VAL A 34 -6.72 -9.43 -3.48
N THR A 35 -7.18 -9.96 -2.34
CA THR A 35 -6.39 -10.13 -1.10
C THR A 35 -5.81 -11.54 -1.01
N THR A 36 -4.70 -11.69 -0.28
CA THR A 36 -4.10 -13.01 -0.05
C THR A 36 -4.92 -13.74 1.05
N PRO A 37 -4.73 -15.06 1.30
CA PRO A 37 -5.59 -15.83 2.22
C PRO A 37 -5.38 -15.44 3.70
N TRP A 38 -6.08 -16.01 4.69
CA TRP A 38 -7.47 -15.70 5.09
C TRP A 38 -7.53 -14.64 6.23
N VAL A 39 -6.38 -14.09 6.68
CA VAL A 39 -6.22 -12.95 7.61
C VAL A 39 -4.80 -12.39 7.38
N ASP A 40 -4.64 -11.59 6.33
CA ASP A 40 -3.41 -10.86 6.02
C ASP A 40 -3.59 -9.37 6.35
N GLN A 41 -2.52 -8.68 6.72
CA GLN A 41 -2.59 -7.24 7.01
C GLN A 41 -2.37 -6.43 5.72
N ASN A 42 -3.05 -6.82 4.64
CA ASN A 42 -2.98 -6.13 3.35
C ASN A 42 -3.51 -4.69 3.42
N GLN A 43 -4.30 -4.35 4.44
CA GLN A 43 -4.72 -2.98 4.72
C GLN A 43 -3.53 -2.04 4.96
N THR A 44 -2.44 -2.58 5.49
CA THR A 44 -1.18 -1.85 5.67
C THR A 44 -0.19 -2.16 4.55
N TYR A 45 -0.08 -3.43 4.14
CA TYR A 45 1.01 -3.91 3.27
C TYR A 45 0.61 -4.24 1.84
N THR A 46 -0.62 -3.90 1.45
CA THR A 46 -1.24 -4.22 0.16
C THR A 46 -1.22 -5.71 -0.21
N SER A 47 -1.88 -6.06 -1.30
CA SER A 47 -1.95 -7.43 -1.81
C SER A 47 -1.02 -7.69 -3.00
N HIS A 48 -0.36 -6.64 -3.52
CA HIS A 48 0.55 -6.77 -4.66
C HIS A 48 1.93 -6.17 -4.34
N PRO A 49 3.04 -6.89 -4.59
CA PRO A 49 4.37 -6.42 -4.22
C PRO A 49 4.81 -5.15 -4.97
N SER A 50 4.34 -4.93 -6.22
CA SER A 50 4.59 -3.66 -6.90
C SER A 50 4.00 -2.45 -6.18
N HIS A 51 2.86 -2.60 -5.49
CA HIS A 51 2.30 -1.50 -4.69
C HIS A 51 3.14 -1.28 -3.41
N GLN A 52 3.72 -2.33 -2.81
CA GLN A 52 4.65 -2.15 -1.68
C GLN A 52 5.87 -1.30 -2.00
N VAL A 53 6.37 -1.34 -3.24
CA VAL A 53 7.48 -0.48 -3.68
C VAL A 53 7.14 1.00 -3.49
N PHE A 54 5.89 1.40 -3.63
CA PHE A 54 5.51 2.80 -3.44
C PHE A 54 5.18 3.14 -1.99
N LEU A 55 4.83 2.15 -1.16
CA LEU A 55 4.50 2.34 0.27
C LEU A 55 5.73 2.36 1.19
N ARG A 56 6.87 1.79 0.76
CA ARG A 56 8.12 1.80 1.53
C ARG A 56 8.77 3.18 1.52
N GLU A 57 9.42 3.55 2.62
CA GLU A 57 10.29 4.72 2.67
C GLU A 57 11.66 4.38 2.08
N TYR A 58 12.14 5.24 1.19
CA TYR A 58 13.48 5.15 0.62
C TYR A 58 14.34 6.34 1.04
N ALA A 59 15.66 6.11 1.06
CA ALA A 59 16.65 7.15 1.16
C ALA A 59 17.69 6.98 0.05
N MET A 60 18.27 8.10 -0.41
CA MET A 60 19.35 8.05 -1.41
C MET A 60 20.69 7.85 -0.69
N VAL A 61 21.34 6.71 -0.92
CA VAL A 61 22.67 6.40 -0.38
C VAL A 61 23.61 6.11 -1.53
N ASP A 62 24.68 6.91 -1.64
CA ASP A 62 25.64 6.84 -2.75
C ASP A 62 25.01 6.87 -4.14
N GLY A 63 23.95 7.67 -4.31
CA GLY A 63 23.21 7.80 -5.56
C GLY A 63 22.26 6.64 -5.88
N ARG A 64 21.98 5.78 -4.90
CA ARG A 64 21.10 4.62 -5.05
C ARG A 64 19.95 4.68 -4.03
N PRO A 65 18.69 4.44 -4.43
CA PRO A 65 17.59 4.33 -3.49
C PRO A 65 17.72 3.05 -2.67
N VAL A 66 17.75 3.17 -1.35
CA VAL A 66 17.76 2.06 -0.40
C VAL A 66 16.56 2.19 0.54
N ALA A 67 15.85 1.10 0.80
CA ALA A 67 14.77 1.12 1.78
C ALA A 67 15.33 1.46 3.18
N THR A 68 14.59 2.21 3.98
CA THR A 68 14.98 2.53 5.36
C THR A 68 14.52 1.47 6.36
N GLY A 69 13.60 0.62 5.91
CA GLY A 69 12.81 -0.31 6.71
C GLY A 69 11.41 0.21 7.05
N ASN A 70 11.16 1.52 6.96
CA ASN A 70 9.86 2.11 7.30
C ASN A 70 8.85 2.02 6.15
N LEU A 71 7.57 2.19 6.49
CA LEU A 71 6.57 2.72 5.56
C LEU A 71 6.78 4.23 5.42
N LEU A 72 6.54 4.78 4.23
CA LEU A 72 6.68 6.21 3.95
C LEU A 72 5.77 7.02 4.88
N ASP A 73 6.35 7.91 5.68
CA ASP A 73 5.58 8.84 6.50
C ASP A 73 5.24 10.11 5.69
N GLY A 74 3.99 10.57 5.83
CA GLY A 74 3.58 11.93 5.46
C GLY A 74 3.69 12.88 6.65
N GLU A 75 3.41 14.18 6.44
CA GLU A 75 3.46 15.20 7.50
C GLU A 75 2.61 14.83 8.74
N ARG A 76 1.53 14.08 8.53
CA ARG A 76 0.54 13.71 9.56
C ARG A 76 0.59 12.23 9.95
N GLY A 77 1.64 11.50 9.57
CA GLY A 77 1.78 10.06 9.79
C GLY A 77 1.62 9.29 8.49
N LEU A 78 0.38 9.02 8.05
CA LEU A 78 0.15 8.38 6.76
C LEU A 78 0.65 9.28 5.61
N PRO A 79 1.24 8.68 4.56
CA PRO A 79 1.63 9.42 3.37
C PRO A 79 0.39 9.80 2.57
N THR A 80 0.47 10.91 1.85
CA THR A 80 -0.56 11.37 0.92
C THR A 80 -0.23 10.97 -0.52
N TRP A 81 -1.17 11.14 -1.45
CA TRP A 81 -0.90 10.91 -2.88
C TRP A 81 0.23 11.81 -3.39
N ALA A 82 0.30 13.05 -2.91
CA ALA A 82 1.44 13.93 -3.17
C ALA A 82 2.77 13.35 -2.67
N ASP A 83 2.81 12.79 -1.46
CA ASP A 83 4.03 12.19 -0.90
C ASP A 83 4.51 10.99 -1.74
N ILE A 84 3.57 10.14 -2.18
CA ILE A 84 3.86 8.99 -3.04
C ILE A 84 4.42 9.43 -4.40
N LYS A 85 3.78 10.41 -5.05
CA LYS A 85 4.29 10.98 -6.31
C LYS A 85 5.67 11.60 -6.13
N ALA A 86 5.87 12.36 -5.05
CA ALA A 86 7.13 13.02 -4.75
C ALA A 86 8.28 12.01 -4.52
N GLN A 87 8.05 10.97 -3.73
CA GLN A 87 9.06 9.92 -3.51
C GLN A 87 9.34 9.14 -4.80
N ALA A 88 8.31 8.73 -5.54
CA ALA A 88 8.48 8.00 -6.80
C ALA A 88 9.34 8.80 -7.79
N ARG A 89 9.07 10.10 -7.92
CA ARG A 89 9.83 10.97 -8.82
C ARG A 89 11.27 11.15 -8.37
N THR A 90 11.49 11.43 -7.09
CA THR A 90 12.79 11.91 -6.58
C THR A 90 13.76 10.79 -6.19
N LEU A 91 13.25 9.64 -5.76
CA LEU A 91 14.08 8.51 -5.31
C LEU A 91 14.03 7.33 -6.27
N LEU A 92 12.89 7.10 -6.93
CA LEU A 92 12.69 5.93 -7.79
C LEU A 92 12.82 6.24 -9.30
N GLY A 93 12.84 7.51 -9.68
CA GLY A 93 12.92 7.92 -11.10
C GLY A 93 11.67 7.57 -11.90
N ILE A 94 10.52 7.50 -11.23
CA ILE A 94 9.22 7.16 -11.82
C ILE A 94 8.28 8.37 -11.69
N GLU A 95 7.71 8.81 -12.81
CA GLU A 95 6.74 9.90 -12.84
C GLU A 95 5.32 9.34 -12.69
N LEU A 96 4.84 9.22 -11.45
CA LEU A 96 3.43 8.92 -11.21
C LEU A 96 2.58 10.15 -11.51
N THR A 97 1.55 9.96 -12.32
CA THR A 97 0.54 10.99 -12.64
C THR A 97 -0.80 10.59 -12.06
N ASP A 98 -1.77 11.51 -12.06
CA ASP A 98 -3.13 11.18 -11.58
C ASP A 98 -3.84 10.16 -12.46
N LYS A 99 -3.31 9.84 -13.66
CA LYS A 99 -3.77 8.69 -14.46
C LYS A 99 -3.51 7.35 -13.78
N ASP A 100 -2.52 7.30 -12.88
CA ASP A 100 -2.06 6.08 -12.22
C ASP A 100 -2.81 5.79 -10.91
N VAL A 101 -3.59 6.74 -10.38
CA VAL A 101 -4.20 6.65 -9.03
C VAL A 101 -5.12 5.43 -8.88
N GLY A 102 -5.85 5.07 -9.94
CA GLY A 102 -6.75 3.91 -9.97
C GLY A 102 -6.08 2.60 -10.36
N ALA A 103 -4.79 2.60 -10.69
CA ALA A 103 -4.10 1.41 -11.20
C ALA A 103 -2.58 1.48 -11.00
N VAL A 104 -2.09 0.82 -9.95
CA VAL A 104 -0.66 0.73 -9.63
C VAL A 104 0.11 0.11 -10.81
N PRO A 105 1.21 0.74 -11.26
CA PRO A 105 2.05 0.16 -12.30
C PRO A 105 2.83 -1.07 -11.80
N LEU A 106 3.07 -2.03 -12.69
CA LEU A 106 3.87 -3.21 -12.41
C LEU A 106 5.35 -2.84 -12.34
N VAL A 107 5.91 -3.05 -11.16
CA VAL A 107 7.35 -2.98 -10.88
C VAL A 107 7.88 -4.40 -10.79
N ALA A 108 9.05 -4.64 -11.41
CA ALA A 108 9.79 -5.89 -11.26
C ALA A 108 10.34 -5.98 -9.85
N VAL A 109 9.94 -7.03 -9.12
CA VAL A 109 10.20 -7.22 -7.70
C VAL A 109 10.57 -8.67 -7.42
N ASP A 110 11.29 -8.87 -6.34
CA ASP A 110 11.59 -10.19 -5.80
C ASP A 110 10.39 -10.76 -4.99
N PRO A 111 10.47 -11.99 -4.47
CA PRO A 111 9.39 -12.59 -3.67
C PRO A 111 9.05 -11.86 -2.37
N TYR A 112 9.92 -10.99 -1.86
CA TYR A 112 9.74 -10.21 -0.64
C TYR A 112 9.30 -8.76 -0.94
N GLY A 113 9.16 -8.38 -2.21
CA GLY A 113 8.75 -7.05 -2.64
C GLY A 113 9.88 -6.02 -2.69
N GLU A 114 11.15 -6.44 -2.58
CA GLU A 114 12.28 -5.60 -2.97
C GLU A 114 12.25 -5.44 -4.50
N PHE A 115 12.41 -4.22 -5.02
CA PHE A 115 12.46 -4.04 -6.46
C PHE A 115 13.76 -4.60 -7.05
N LEU A 116 13.66 -5.18 -8.24
CA LEU A 116 14.84 -5.59 -9.00
C LEU A 116 15.51 -4.33 -9.55
N ARG A 117 16.79 -4.20 -9.22
CA ARG A 117 17.64 -3.07 -9.62
C ARG A 117 18.07 -3.20 -11.08
N GLY A 118 17.90 -2.12 -11.84
CA GLY A 118 18.47 -2.00 -13.18
C GLY A 118 19.95 -1.62 -13.17
N GLU A 119 20.47 -1.20 -14.32
CA GLU A 119 21.90 -0.87 -14.49
C GLU A 119 22.30 0.40 -13.71
N ASN A 120 21.35 1.31 -13.48
CA ASN A 120 21.52 2.53 -12.69
C ASN A 120 21.06 2.35 -11.23
N GLU A 121 20.84 1.10 -10.80
CA GLU A 121 20.42 0.73 -9.45
C GLU A 121 19.01 1.23 -9.05
N LEU A 122 18.20 1.61 -10.06
CA LEU A 122 16.83 2.11 -9.91
C LEU A 122 15.81 0.98 -10.15
N PRO A 123 14.55 1.14 -9.68
CA PRO A 123 13.49 0.17 -9.96
C PRO A 123 13.16 0.09 -11.45
N GLN A 124 12.69 -1.09 -11.87
CA GLN A 124 12.31 -1.35 -13.26
C GLN A 124 10.81 -1.63 -13.38
N LEU A 125 10.14 -0.91 -14.27
CA LEU A 125 8.76 -1.15 -14.68
C LEU A 125 8.68 -2.31 -15.67
N ILE A 126 7.65 -3.14 -15.56
CA ILE A 126 7.35 -4.18 -16.54
C ILE A 126 6.45 -3.57 -17.63
N THR A 127 7.01 -3.34 -18.82
CA THR A 127 6.32 -2.69 -19.95
C THR A 127 5.81 -3.67 -21.02
N GLY A 128 6.03 -4.96 -20.82
CA GLY A 128 5.50 -6.00 -21.68
C GLY A 128 6.17 -7.34 -21.45
N PHE A 129 5.91 -8.28 -22.36
CA PHE A 129 6.58 -9.57 -22.41
C PHE A 129 7.07 -9.85 -23.83
N ASP A 130 8.25 -10.42 -23.96
CA ASP A 130 8.78 -10.86 -25.25
C ASP A 130 8.06 -12.12 -25.76
N GLY A 131 8.41 -12.56 -26.98
CA GLY A 131 7.81 -13.76 -27.57
C GLY A 131 8.12 -15.08 -26.85
N ALA A 132 9.05 -15.07 -25.88
CA ALA A 132 9.38 -16.20 -25.02
C ALA A 132 8.74 -16.11 -23.62
N GLY A 133 8.02 -15.02 -23.33
CA GLY A 133 7.37 -14.78 -22.04
C GLY A 133 8.27 -14.14 -20.98
N ASN A 134 9.44 -13.61 -21.35
CA ASN A 134 10.28 -12.84 -20.42
C ASN A 134 9.77 -11.41 -20.31
N PRO A 135 9.81 -10.79 -19.12
CA PRO A 135 9.40 -9.41 -18.95
C PRO A 135 10.33 -8.46 -19.72
N ILE A 136 9.74 -7.49 -20.41
CA ILE A 136 10.43 -6.34 -20.97
C ILE A 136 10.46 -5.28 -19.86
N LEU A 137 11.66 -4.83 -19.50
CA LEU A 137 11.89 -3.97 -18.36
C LEU A 137 12.30 -2.57 -18.82
N THR A 138 11.76 -1.55 -18.17
CA THR A 138 12.16 -0.15 -18.33
C THR A 138 12.57 0.39 -16.97
N GLU A 139 13.86 0.70 -16.81
CA GLU A 139 14.38 1.29 -15.58
C GLU A 139 13.92 2.74 -15.43
N GLY A 140 13.67 3.19 -14.19
CA GLY A 140 13.47 4.60 -13.87
C GLY A 140 14.68 5.47 -14.22
N ASP A 141 14.48 6.78 -14.27
CA ASP A 141 15.54 7.76 -14.56
C ASP A 141 15.35 8.99 -13.66
N LEU A 142 16.31 9.29 -12.78
CA LEU A 142 16.22 10.44 -11.87
C LEU A 142 16.35 11.80 -12.59
N ALA A 143 16.98 11.83 -13.76
CA ALA A 143 17.09 13.05 -14.56
C ALA A 143 15.84 13.29 -15.41
N ASN A 144 15.26 12.23 -15.96
CA ASN A 144 14.02 12.27 -16.74
C ASN A 144 13.05 11.18 -16.25
N PRO A 145 12.35 11.40 -15.12
CA PRO A 145 11.45 10.40 -14.53
C PRO A 145 10.51 9.76 -15.53
N VAL A 146 10.43 8.44 -15.48
CA VAL A 146 9.71 7.62 -16.46
C VAL A 146 8.23 7.57 -16.09
N ASP A 147 7.36 8.07 -16.97
CA ASP A 147 5.91 7.98 -16.83
C ASP A 147 5.43 6.54 -17.18
N PRO A 148 4.85 5.79 -16.23
CA PRO A 148 4.37 4.43 -16.48
C PRO A 148 3.30 4.32 -17.57
N SER A 149 2.46 5.34 -17.72
CA SER A 149 1.43 5.40 -18.76
C SER A 149 2.05 5.59 -20.15
N GLU A 150 3.05 6.46 -20.28
CA GLU A 150 3.73 6.71 -21.56
C GLU A 150 4.53 5.52 -22.05
N VAL A 151 5.22 4.82 -21.14
CA VAL A 151 6.00 3.62 -21.50
C VAL A 151 5.16 2.34 -21.60
N GLY A 152 3.86 2.43 -21.33
CA GLY A 152 2.94 1.29 -21.42
C GLY A 152 3.21 0.23 -20.35
N ALA A 153 3.57 0.63 -19.13
CA ALA A 153 3.73 -0.27 -18.00
C ALA A 153 2.44 -1.07 -17.77
N GLY A 154 2.59 -2.39 -17.54
CA GLY A 154 1.48 -3.23 -17.12
C GLY A 154 0.92 -2.76 -15.77
N ARG A 155 -0.32 -3.13 -15.45
CA ARG A 155 -1.00 -2.71 -14.21
C ARG A 155 -1.20 -3.89 -13.27
N ALA A 156 -0.99 -3.66 -11.98
CA ALA A 156 -1.02 -4.68 -10.93
C ALA A 156 -2.44 -5.18 -10.57
N GLY A 157 -3.49 -4.54 -11.10
CA GLY A 157 -4.88 -4.86 -10.76
C GLY A 157 -5.31 -4.41 -9.37
N VAL A 158 -4.52 -3.53 -8.73
CA VAL A 158 -4.83 -2.83 -7.48
C VAL A 158 -4.70 -1.32 -7.70
N ALA A 159 -5.49 -0.53 -6.99
CA ALA A 159 -5.44 0.92 -7.03
C ALA A 159 -4.62 1.48 -5.85
N PHE A 160 -4.11 2.71 -6.02
CA PHE A 160 -3.64 3.50 -4.88
C PHE A 160 -4.82 4.04 -4.07
N LEU A 161 -5.89 4.47 -4.76
CA LEU A 161 -7.14 4.93 -4.16
C LEU A 161 -8.33 4.35 -4.92
N ASP A 162 -9.28 3.80 -4.17
CA ASP A 162 -10.62 3.39 -4.63
C ASP A 162 -11.67 4.40 -4.15
N ASP A 163 -11.58 4.85 -2.89
CA ASP A 163 -12.51 5.81 -2.30
C ASP A 163 -11.92 7.22 -2.33
N ILE A 164 -12.32 7.95 -3.36
CA ILE A 164 -11.86 9.32 -3.65
C ILE A 164 -13.05 10.27 -3.48
N ASN A 165 -12.80 11.46 -2.95
CA ASN A 165 -13.79 12.54 -3.02
C ASN A 165 -14.21 12.74 -4.49
N ARG A 166 -15.52 12.81 -4.75
CA ARG A 166 -16.06 13.02 -6.09
C ARG A 166 -15.37 14.15 -6.85
N GLU A 167 -15.06 15.26 -6.19
CA GLU A 167 -14.39 16.43 -6.78
C GLU A 167 -12.93 16.20 -7.17
N ALA A 168 -12.28 15.21 -6.57
CA ALA A 168 -10.89 14.85 -6.82
C ALA A 168 -10.72 13.68 -7.80
N VAL A 169 -11.81 13.06 -8.28
CA VAL A 169 -11.73 11.92 -9.21
C VAL A 169 -11.17 12.41 -10.55
N PRO A 170 -10.02 11.87 -11.04
CA PRO A 170 -9.41 12.35 -12.28
C PRO A 170 -10.38 12.38 -13.46
N VAL A 171 -10.46 13.53 -14.12
CA VAL A 171 -11.20 13.72 -15.37
C VAL A 171 -10.21 13.76 -16.52
N LEU A 172 -10.50 13.00 -17.57
CA LEU A 172 -9.71 12.94 -18.80
C LEU A 172 -10.49 13.58 -19.94
N SER A 173 -9.79 14.35 -20.77
CA SER A 173 -10.31 14.82 -22.05
C SER A 173 -10.53 13.65 -23.02
N VAL A 174 -11.17 13.92 -24.15
CA VAL A 174 -11.37 12.92 -25.22
C VAL A 174 -10.03 12.38 -25.75
N ASP A 175 -8.97 13.19 -25.68
CA ASP A 175 -7.62 12.84 -26.12
C ASP A 175 -6.79 12.14 -25.02
N GLY A 176 -7.35 11.93 -23.82
CA GLY A 176 -6.67 11.26 -22.71
C GLY A 176 -5.79 12.18 -21.85
N GLU A 177 -5.99 13.49 -21.93
CA GLU A 177 -5.27 14.48 -21.13
C GLU A 177 -6.00 14.75 -19.81
N LEU A 178 -5.27 14.83 -18.70
CA LEU A 178 -5.83 15.21 -17.40
C LEU A 178 -6.42 16.62 -17.48
N GLN A 179 -7.57 16.82 -16.83
CA GLN A 179 -8.27 18.11 -16.75
C GLN A 179 -8.31 18.59 -15.29
N PRO A 180 -7.20 19.07 -14.72
CA PRO A 180 -7.25 19.75 -13.43
C PRO A 180 -8.16 20.98 -13.52
N ASP A 181 -8.71 21.42 -12.39
CA ASP A 181 -9.48 22.66 -12.33
C ASP A 181 -8.57 23.90 -12.32
N ASP A 182 -9.17 25.09 -12.13
CA ASP A 182 -8.56 26.35 -12.57
C ASP A 182 -7.57 26.95 -11.56
N ASP A 183 -7.47 26.41 -10.35
CA ASP A 183 -6.62 26.96 -9.29
C ASP A 183 -5.61 25.94 -8.73
N SER A 184 -5.14 26.17 -7.51
CA SER A 184 -4.13 25.33 -6.86
C SER A 184 -4.41 25.25 -5.36
N GLU A 185 -5.69 25.31 -4.97
CA GLU A 185 -6.14 25.25 -3.59
C GLU A 185 -7.17 24.11 -3.46
N PRO A 186 -7.16 23.34 -2.35
CA PRO A 186 -8.19 22.34 -2.15
C PRO A 186 -9.61 22.95 -2.07
N GLY A 187 -10.49 22.45 -2.92
CA GLY A 187 -11.89 22.80 -3.07
C GLY A 187 -12.25 23.04 -4.54
N TYR A 188 -13.19 22.25 -5.09
CA TYR A 188 -13.53 22.30 -6.52
C TYR A 188 -13.86 23.70 -7.04
N SER A 189 -13.02 24.18 -7.94
CA SER A 189 -13.15 25.48 -8.63
C SER A 189 -13.71 25.33 -10.05
N GLY A 190 -13.83 24.09 -10.55
CA GLY A 190 -14.23 23.78 -11.92
C GLY A 190 -15.71 23.97 -12.25
N GLU A 191 -16.03 23.81 -13.54
CA GLU A 191 -17.40 23.89 -14.05
C GLU A 191 -18.12 22.54 -14.02
N PHE A 192 -19.45 22.57 -14.09
CA PHE A 192 -20.27 21.38 -14.31
C PHE A 192 -20.88 21.43 -15.70
N GLY A 193 -20.85 20.29 -16.40
CA GLY A 193 -21.51 20.13 -17.67
C GLY A 193 -23.04 20.14 -17.55
N ALA A 194 -23.72 20.10 -18.69
CA ALA A 194 -25.17 20.27 -18.76
C ALA A 194 -25.98 19.18 -18.03
N ARG A 195 -25.35 18.04 -17.66
CA ARG A 195 -25.97 16.95 -16.92
C ARG A 195 -25.41 16.83 -15.49
N GLY A 196 -24.64 17.82 -15.02
CA GLY A 196 -24.03 17.83 -13.69
C GLY A 196 -22.79 16.95 -13.57
N GLU A 197 -22.22 16.50 -14.70
CA GLU A 197 -20.89 15.90 -14.76
C GLU A 197 -19.82 16.96 -14.50
N GLN A 198 -18.74 16.57 -13.84
CA GLN A 198 -17.57 17.44 -13.70
C GLN A 198 -16.80 17.45 -15.02
N THR A 199 -16.34 18.64 -15.42
CA THR A 199 -15.49 18.80 -16.61
C THR A 199 -14.00 18.80 -16.27
N SER A 200 -13.67 18.96 -14.99
CA SER A 200 -12.33 18.93 -14.43
C SER A 200 -12.34 18.21 -13.07
N TYR A 201 -11.19 18.10 -12.43
CA TYR A 201 -11.05 17.58 -11.07
C TYR A 201 -10.08 18.44 -10.27
N ASP A 202 -10.27 18.46 -8.96
CA ASP A 202 -9.41 19.16 -8.02
C ASP A 202 -8.21 18.27 -7.66
N ASN A 203 -7.06 18.57 -8.28
CA ASN A 203 -5.87 17.75 -8.13
C ASN A 203 -5.17 17.98 -6.79
N GLU A 204 -5.30 19.15 -6.17
CA GLU A 204 -4.79 19.42 -4.83
C GLU A 204 -5.56 18.64 -3.76
N LEU A 205 -6.88 18.52 -3.92
CA LEU A 205 -7.69 17.67 -3.06
C LEU A 205 -7.39 16.19 -3.29
N LEU A 206 -7.13 15.76 -4.54
CA LEU A 206 -6.65 14.40 -4.81
C LEU A 206 -5.34 14.13 -4.07
N ASP A 207 -4.40 15.05 -4.19
CA ASP A 207 -3.08 15.01 -3.55
C ASP A 207 -3.14 14.90 -2.03
N ALA A 208 -4.21 15.40 -1.40
CA ALA A 208 -4.41 15.35 0.04
C ALA A 208 -4.93 13.99 0.56
N HIS A 209 -5.34 13.05 -0.30
CA HIS A 209 -5.83 11.75 0.14
C HIS A 209 -4.68 10.89 0.70
N TYR A 210 -4.94 10.21 1.82
CA TYR A 210 -3.94 9.30 2.39
C TYR A 210 -3.81 8.02 1.56
N ILE A 211 -2.59 7.51 1.42
CA ILE A 211 -2.30 6.29 0.70
C ILE A 211 -1.98 5.20 1.72
N THR A 212 -2.63 4.05 1.55
CA THR A 212 -2.45 2.89 2.42
C THR A 212 -2.33 1.62 1.57
N GLY A 213 -2.14 0.46 2.22
CA GLY A 213 -2.13 -0.82 1.51
C GLY A 213 -3.44 -1.14 0.79
N ASP A 214 -4.55 -0.59 1.28
CA ASP A 214 -5.89 -0.71 0.71
C ASP A 214 -6.37 0.64 0.14
N GLY A 215 -6.96 0.62 -1.06
CA GLY A 215 -7.42 1.83 -1.74
C GLY A 215 -8.56 2.57 -1.02
N ARG A 216 -9.18 1.96 -0.01
CA ARG A 216 -10.34 2.52 0.71
C ARG A 216 -9.99 3.15 2.05
N GLY A 217 -8.70 3.37 2.34
CA GLY A 217 -8.24 3.93 3.61
C GLY A 217 -8.86 5.30 4.00
N ASN A 218 -9.50 6.00 3.05
CA ASN A 218 -10.16 7.30 3.24
C ASN A 218 -11.70 7.22 3.36
N GLU A 219 -12.31 6.03 3.34
CA GLU A 219 -13.78 5.86 3.36
C GLU A 219 -14.44 6.56 4.57
N ASN A 220 -13.80 6.47 5.74
CA ASN A 220 -14.26 7.14 6.95
C ASN A 220 -13.11 7.32 7.97
N ILE A 221 -13.25 8.32 8.83
CA ILE A 221 -12.25 8.66 9.86
C ILE A 221 -11.91 7.50 10.80
N GLY A 222 -12.87 6.59 11.07
CA GLY A 222 -12.63 5.43 11.91
C GLY A 222 -11.66 4.45 11.26
N LEU A 223 -11.89 4.12 9.99
CA LEU A 223 -11.00 3.27 9.20
C LEU A 223 -9.63 3.91 9.05
N THR A 224 -9.56 5.18 8.64
CA THR A 224 -8.30 5.93 8.52
C THR A 224 -7.49 5.93 9.82
N SER A 225 -8.16 6.07 10.97
CA SER A 225 -7.50 6.02 12.29
C SER A 225 -6.83 4.67 12.56
N ILE A 226 -7.45 3.56 12.13
CA ILE A 226 -6.86 2.22 12.26
C ILE A 226 -5.65 2.06 11.33
N HIS A 227 -5.69 2.61 10.12
CA HIS A 227 -4.51 2.63 9.23
C HIS A 227 -3.35 3.39 9.87
N HIS A 228 -3.58 4.55 10.49
CA HIS A 228 -2.54 5.28 11.22
C HIS A 228 -1.91 4.44 12.34
N ILE A 229 -2.72 3.69 13.11
CA ILE A 229 -2.21 2.85 14.20
C ILE A 229 -1.25 1.81 13.65
N PHE A 230 -1.66 1.01 12.67
CA PHE A 230 -0.83 -0.06 12.14
C PHE A 230 0.38 0.44 11.33
N HIS A 231 0.25 1.58 10.65
CA HIS A 231 1.38 2.26 10.03
C HIS A 231 2.41 2.69 11.07
N SER A 232 1.96 3.36 12.13
CA SER A 232 2.84 3.80 13.22
C SER A 232 3.47 2.62 13.97
N GLU A 233 2.75 1.51 14.10
CA GLU A 233 3.25 0.30 14.74
C GLU A 233 4.35 -0.36 13.90
N HIS A 234 4.20 -0.42 12.57
CA HIS A 234 5.27 -0.87 11.69
C HIS A 234 6.54 -0.03 11.89
N ASN A 235 6.45 1.30 11.80
CA ASN A 235 7.61 2.19 11.95
C ASN A 235 8.21 2.09 13.38
N ARG A 236 7.38 1.84 14.41
CA ARG A 236 7.85 1.53 15.77
C ARG A 236 8.64 0.22 15.82
N LEU A 237 8.16 -0.83 15.15
CA LEU A 237 8.81 -2.13 15.09
C LEU A 237 10.12 -2.10 14.30
N VAL A 238 10.23 -1.29 13.25
CA VAL A 238 11.50 -1.02 12.55
C VAL A 238 12.56 -0.51 13.51
N LYS A 239 12.20 0.46 14.36
CA LYS A 239 13.09 0.96 15.41
C LYS A 239 13.44 -0.13 16.42
N GLN A 240 12.46 -0.90 16.86
CA GLN A 240 12.66 -1.98 17.82
C GLN A 240 13.61 -3.08 17.29
N VAL A 241 13.51 -3.45 16.02
CA VAL A 241 14.43 -4.42 15.38
C VAL A 241 15.87 -3.92 15.46
N LYS A 242 16.11 -2.64 15.11
CA LYS A 242 17.43 -2.00 15.21
C LYS A 242 17.93 -1.97 16.65
N GLU A 243 17.07 -1.63 17.61
CA GLU A 243 17.39 -1.62 19.04
C GLU A 243 17.78 -3.01 19.55
N VAL A 244 17.00 -4.06 19.23
CA VAL A 244 17.30 -5.45 19.63
C VAL A 244 18.63 -5.93 19.05
N ALA A 245 18.92 -5.60 17.78
CA ALA A 245 20.20 -5.94 17.16
C ALA A 245 21.38 -5.30 17.91
N LEU A 246 21.26 -4.04 18.32
CA LEU A 246 22.28 -3.33 19.09
C LEU A 246 22.37 -3.82 20.55
N GLU A 247 21.26 -4.06 21.23
CA GLU A 247 21.23 -4.52 22.62
C GLU A 247 21.79 -5.95 22.78
N SER A 248 21.80 -6.74 21.72
CA SER A 248 22.37 -8.09 21.73
C SER A 248 23.83 -8.15 22.17
N GLY A 249 24.62 -7.10 21.88
CA GLY A 249 26.08 -7.10 22.07
C GLY A 249 26.83 -8.14 21.23
N ASP A 250 26.17 -8.76 20.24
CA ASP A 250 26.72 -9.78 19.37
C ASP A 250 27.02 -9.19 17.99
N LEU A 251 28.31 -9.11 17.64
CA LEU A 251 28.79 -8.51 16.40
C LEU A 251 28.34 -9.31 15.17
N ASP A 252 28.35 -10.64 15.26
CA ASP A 252 27.94 -11.52 14.17
C ASP A 252 26.43 -11.41 13.93
N PHE A 253 25.66 -11.22 15.00
CA PHE A 253 24.23 -10.95 14.89
C PHE A 253 23.96 -9.56 14.28
N LEU A 254 24.63 -8.50 14.74
CA LEU A 254 24.48 -7.15 14.20
C LEU A 254 24.80 -7.12 12.69
N ASN A 255 25.88 -7.76 12.26
CA ASN A 255 26.30 -7.81 10.86
C ASN A 255 25.25 -8.46 9.93
N GLN A 256 24.37 -9.34 10.44
CA GLN A 256 23.28 -9.91 9.63
C GLN A 256 22.20 -8.88 9.25
N TRP A 257 22.14 -7.74 9.92
CA TRP A 257 21.15 -6.67 9.70
C TRP A 257 21.73 -5.47 8.93
N LEU A 258 22.98 -5.55 8.50
CA LEU A 258 23.66 -4.48 7.79
C LEU A 258 23.86 -4.87 6.32
N SER A 259 23.74 -3.88 5.43
CA SER A 259 24.00 -4.00 4.00
C SER A 259 25.40 -3.51 3.60
N GLY A 260 26.11 -2.86 4.53
CA GLY A 260 27.47 -2.34 4.36
C GLY A 260 28.57 -3.37 4.62
N PRO A 261 29.84 -2.94 4.60
CA PRO A 261 30.97 -3.80 4.96
C PRO A 261 30.81 -4.37 6.37
N GLU A 262 31.21 -5.64 6.53
CA GLU A 262 31.14 -6.34 7.80
C GLU A 262 31.99 -5.62 8.86
N LEU A 263 31.38 -5.36 10.02
CA LEU A 263 32.06 -4.75 11.15
C LEU A 263 33.03 -5.75 11.79
N THR A 264 34.26 -5.33 12.07
CA THR A 264 35.27 -6.15 12.75
C THR A 264 35.35 -5.89 14.26
N SER A 265 34.62 -4.91 14.76
CA SER A 265 34.52 -4.55 16.17
C SER A 265 33.20 -3.83 16.45
N TRP A 266 32.75 -3.86 17.69
CA TRP A 266 31.52 -3.18 18.09
C TRP A 266 31.60 -1.66 17.82
N PRO A 267 30.60 -1.04 17.17
CA PRO A 267 30.62 0.37 16.84
C PRO A 267 30.45 1.27 18.07
N SER A 268 31.13 2.41 18.07
CA SER A 268 30.89 3.51 19.01
C SER A 268 29.53 4.17 18.76
N SER A 269 29.04 4.98 19.72
CA SER A 269 27.75 5.66 19.59
C SER A 269 27.62 6.51 18.32
N SER A 270 28.69 7.17 17.89
CA SER A 270 28.69 7.95 16.64
C SER A 270 28.71 7.08 15.38
N GLU A 271 29.29 5.88 15.45
CA GLU A 271 29.30 4.94 14.33
C GLU A 271 27.94 4.25 14.16
N ILE A 272 27.22 4.02 15.27
CA ILE A 272 25.87 3.45 15.25
C ILE A 272 24.90 4.31 14.41
N GLU A 273 24.99 5.64 14.52
CA GLU A 273 24.16 6.58 13.76
C GLU A 273 24.43 6.53 12.24
N ALA A 274 25.59 6.01 11.83
CA ALA A 274 26.03 5.93 10.43
C ALA A 274 25.96 4.51 9.85
N LEU A 275 25.40 3.54 10.58
CA LEU A 275 25.29 2.16 10.10
C LEU A 275 24.40 2.06 8.86
N SER A 276 24.91 1.37 7.85
CA SER A 276 24.14 1.00 6.65
C SER A 276 23.26 -0.21 6.96
N TRP A 277 22.06 0.05 7.47
CA TRP A 277 21.07 -0.98 7.75
C TRP A 277 20.53 -1.60 6.45
N ASP A 278 20.29 -2.91 6.49
CA ASP A 278 19.51 -3.61 5.45
C ASP A 278 18.02 -3.34 5.67
N GLY A 279 17.53 -2.24 5.09
CA GLY A 279 16.14 -1.82 5.26
C GLY A 279 15.14 -2.81 4.66
N GLU A 280 15.48 -3.55 3.62
CA GLU A 280 14.58 -4.55 3.04
C GLU A 280 14.33 -5.70 4.01
N ARG A 281 15.40 -6.18 4.65
CA ARG A 281 15.30 -7.19 5.70
C ARG A 281 14.56 -6.67 6.94
N ILE A 282 14.83 -5.45 7.35
CA ILE A 282 14.16 -4.84 8.52
C ILE A 282 12.67 -4.62 8.26
N PHE A 283 12.29 -4.19 7.05
CA PHE A 283 10.89 -4.05 6.66
C PHE A 283 10.15 -5.38 6.81
N GLN A 284 10.73 -6.49 6.32
CA GLN A 284 10.13 -7.82 6.47
C GLN A 284 10.02 -8.27 7.93
N ALA A 285 11.04 -7.99 8.75
CA ALA A 285 11.00 -8.31 10.17
C ALA A 285 9.89 -7.55 10.90
N ALA A 286 9.78 -6.24 10.65
CA ALA A 286 8.72 -5.41 11.20
C ALA A 286 7.34 -5.86 10.72
N ARG A 287 7.17 -6.07 9.40
CA ARG A 287 5.94 -6.58 8.80
C ARG A 287 5.49 -7.88 9.43
N PHE A 288 6.38 -8.86 9.55
CA PHE A 288 6.06 -10.15 10.16
C PHE A 288 5.53 -9.97 11.58
N THR A 289 6.20 -9.16 12.41
CA THR A 289 5.74 -8.91 13.78
C THR A 289 4.39 -8.20 13.82
N THR A 290 4.17 -7.17 13.01
CA THR A 290 2.88 -6.47 12.96
C THR A 290 1.76 -7.39 12.49
N GLU A 291 2.00 -8.22 11.47
CA GLU A 291 1.01 -9.20 10.98
C GLU A 291 0.64 -10.21 12.07
N MET A 292 1.61 -10.62 12.91
CA MET A 292 1.33 -11.48 14.07
C MET A 292 0.49 -10.74 15.11
N GLU A 293 0.81 -9.50 15.45
CA GLU A 293 0.00 -8.67 16.37
C GLU A 293 -1.44 -8.52 15.87
N TYR A 294 -1.62 -8.26 14.57
CA TYR A 294 -2.93 -8.18 13.92
C TYR A 294 -3.70 -9.50 14.01
N GLN A 295 -3.05 -10.62 13.66
CA GLN A 295 -3.69 -11.94 13.75
C GLN A 295 -4.11 -12.27 15.20
N HIS A 296 -3.26 -11.97 16.18
CA HIS A 296 -3.61 -12.12 17.60
C HIS A 296 -4.83 -11.26 17.98
N LEU A 297 -4.87 -9.98 17.61
CA LEU A 297 -6.03 -9.11 17.87
C LEU A 297 -7.31 -9.65 17.24
N VAL A 298 -7.24 -10.10 15.98
CA VAL A 298 -8.39 -10.63 15.24
C VAL A 298 -8.92 -11.90 15.91
N PHE A 299 -8.06 -12.89 16.19
CA PHE A 299 -8.51 -14.20 16.67
C PHE A 299 -8.71 -14.27 18.18
N GLU A 300 -7.88 -13.58 18.96
CA GLU A 300 -7.93 -13.68 20.42
C GLU A 300 -8.91 -12.70 21.04
N GLU A 301 -9.05 -11.50 20.48
CA GLU A 301 -9.91 -10.47 21.06
C GLU A 301 -11.24 -10.32 20.31
N PHE A 302 -11.19 -10.07 18.99
CA PHE A 302 -12.38 -9.70 18.24
C PHE A 302 -13.28 -10.90 17.93
N ALA A 303 -12.73 -11.95 17.30
CA ALA A 303 -13.52 -13.08 16.84
C ALA A 303 -14.21 -13.81 18.00
N ARG A 304 -13.52 -14.00 19.14
CA ARG A 304 -14.13 -14.58 20.36
C ARG A 304 -15.25 -13.75 20.95
N LYS A 305 -15.13 -12.43 20.88
CA LYS A 305 -16.17 -11.54 21.41
C LYS A 305 -17.46 -11.66 20.62
N ILE A 306 -17.37 -11.96 19.32
CA ILE A 306 -18.52 -12.19 18.44
C ILE A 306 -19.00 -13.64 18.52
N GLN A 307 -18.07 -14.61 18.52
CA GLN A 307 -18.35 -16.03 18.60
C GLN A 307 -17.51 -16.68 19.72
N PRO A 308 -18.07 -16.81 20.93
CA PRO A 308 -17.35 -17.31 22.10
C PRO A 308 -16.81 -18.74 21.98
N ASP A 309 -17.33 -19.53 21.04
CA ASP A 309 -16.95 -20.93 20.81
C ASP A 309 -15.61 -21.09 20.06
N ILE A 310 -14.91 -19.99 19.75
CA ILE A 310 -13.55 -20.05 19.20
C ILE A 310 -12.57 -20.40 20.33
N ASP A 311 -11.92 -21.56 20.23
CA ASP A 311 -10.97 -22.10 21.22
C ASP A 311 -9.73 -21.22 21.41
N ILE A 312 -9.21 -21.12 22.64
CA ILE A 312 -8.00 -20.33 22.97
C ILE A 312 -6.81 -20.81 22.14
N PHE A 313 -6.03 -19.86 21.60
CA PHE A 313 -4.80 -20.21 20.90
C PHE A 313 -3.85 -20.81 21.93
N MET A 314 -3.88 -22.13 22.05
CA MET A 314 -2.97 -22.88 22.88
C MET A 314 -1.76 -23.20 22.01
N VAL A 315 -0.62 -22.53 22.26
CA VAL A 315 0.67 -23.02 21.76
C VAL A 315 0.94 -24.34 22.46
N GLN A 316 0.43 -25.44 21.91
CA GLN A 316 0.99 -26.74 22.17
C GLN A 316 2.28 -26.80 21.37
N PRO A 317 3.46 -27.00 21.99
CA PRO A 317 4.68 -27.24 21.23
C PRO A 317 4.56 -28.63 20.61
N ASP A 318 3.86 -28.74 19.48
CA ASP A 318 3.96 -29.90 18.61
C ASP A 318 5.08 -29.61 17.61
N ALA A 319 6.22 -30.28 17.82
CA ALA A 319 7.39 -30.21 16.95
C ALA A 319 7.18 -30.92 15.59
N ALA A 320 5.97 -31.39 15.28
CA ALA A 320 5.63 -32.03 14.02
C ALA A 320 4.69 -31.15 13.18
N LEU A 321 5.26 -30.24 12.40
CA LEU A 321 4.59 -29.71 11.19
C LEU A 321 4.39 -30.87 10.21
N ASN A 322 3.18 -31.45 10.20
CA ASN A 322 2.76 -32.39 9.17
C ASN A 322 1.92 -31.63 8.13
N SER A 323 2.40 -31.56 6.88
CA SER A 323 1.74 -30.86 5.78
C SER A 323 0.49 -31.61 5.33
N VAL A 324 -0.66 -31.30 5.92
CA VAL A 324 -1.96 -31.80 5.42
C VAL A 324 -2.94 -30.64 5.36
N GLY A 325 -3.31 -30.23 4.14
CA GLY A 325 -4.34 -29.23 3.89
C GLY A 325 -5.73 -29.68 4.35
N PRO A 326 -6.69 -28.75 4.47
CA PRO A 326 -7.97 -29.04 5.11
C PRO A 326 -8.86 -29.88 4.20
N SER A 327 -8.94 -31.19 4.45
CA SER A 327 -10.03 -32.02 3.94
C SER A 327 -11.20 -31.94 4.92
N SER A 328 -12.32 -31.35 4.51
CA SER A 328 -13.58 -31.45 5.23
C SER A 328 -14.00 -32.92 5.32
N ARG A 329 -13.90 -33.52 6.51
CA ARG A 329 -14.49 -34.82 6.80
C ARG A 329 -16.01 -34.65 6.83
N LYS A 330 -16.67 -34.98 5.72
CA LYS A 330 -18.07 -35.41 5.75
C LYS A 330 -18.03 -36.91 5.98
N ASP A 331 -18.42 -37.33 7.17
CA ASP A 331 -18.74 -38.74 7.42
C ASP A 331 -20.26 -38.85 7.71
N PRO A 332 -20.84 -40.02 7.36
CA PRO A 332 -22.24 -40.18 6.90
C PRO A 332 -23.33 -40.13 7.96
#